data_AF-A0A0B4FJ61-F1
#
_entry.id   AF-A0A0B4FJ61-F1
#
_cell.length_a   1.000
_cell.length_b   1.000
_cell.length_c   1.000
_cell.angle_alpha   90.00
_cell.angle_beta   90.00
_cell.angle_gamma   90.00
#
_symmetry.space_group_name_H-M   'P 1'
#
loop_
_entity.id
_entity.type
_entity.pdbx_description
1 polymer ?
#
loop_
_entity_poly.entity_id
_entity_poly.type
_entity_poly.pdbx_seq_one_letter_code
_entity_poly.pdbx_strand_id
1 'polypeptide(L)'
;PNDSFWTWRDLMYRMVGKINPAQLQVIARQLYIEMLKAGYTSVAEFHYVHHDVSGQPYADRTELSRQISQAATSSGIGLTLVPVLYSHSGFGGQAPNEGQRRFI
;
A
#
# COMPACT_ATOMS: atom_id res chain seq x y z
N PRO A 1 -20.60 11.33 16.89
CA PRO A 1 -19.82 10.51 17.85
C PRO A 1 -20.09 9.00 17.70
N ASN A 2 -19.89 8.46 16.48
CA ASN A 2 -19.91 7.02 16.16
C ASN A 2 -18.69 6.66 15.27
N ASP A 3 -17.61 7.44 15.38
CA ASP A 3 -16.39 7.17 14.62
C ASP A 3 -15.65 5.99 15.27
N SER A 4 -15.10 5.11 14.44
CA SER A 4 -14.48 3.85 14.84
C SER A 4 -13.34 3.50 13.89
N PHE A 5 -12.53 2.50 14.25
CA PHE A 5 -11.53 1.96 13.34
C PHE A 5 -12.14 1.53 11.99
N TRP A 6 -13.37 1.02 12.00
CA TRP A 6 -14.05 0.53 10.80
C TRP A 6 -14.44 1.66 9.86
N THR A 7 -14.98 2.76 10.40
CA THR A 7 -15.33 3.94 9.59
C THR A 7 -14.09 4.62 9.01
N TRP A 8 -12.97 4.65 9.76
CA TRP A 8 -11.67 5.06 9.22
C TRP A 8 -11.19 4.14 8.10
N ARG A 9 -11.32 2.83 8.26
CA ARG A 9 -10.88 1.84 7.26
C ARG A 9 -11.63 2.00 5.94
N ASP A 10 -12.92 2.30 6.00
CA ASP A 10 -13.73 2.57 4.81
C ASP A 10 -13.26 3.85 4.07
N LEU A 11 -12.84 4.88 4.82
CA LEU A 11 -12.20 6.06 4.22
C LEU A 11 -10.86 5.70 3.56
N MET A 12 -10.04 4.88 4.21
CA MET A 12 -8.77 4.40 3.67
C MET A 12 -8.98 3.62 2.36
N TYR A 13 -9.96 2.71 2.29
CA TYR A 13 -10.28 1.98 1.06
C TYR A 13 -10.66 2.91 -0.10
N ARG A 14 -11.40 4.00 0.17
CA ARG A 14 -11.73 4.99 -0.87
C ARG A 14 -10.52 5.73 -1.40
N MET A 15 -9.51 6.00 -0.56
CA MET A 15 -8.26 6.61 -1.00
C MET A 15 -7.44 5.61 -1.83
N VAL A 16 -7.22 4.41 -1.28
CA VAL A 16 -6.46 3.35 -1.97
C VAL A 16 -7.11 2.97 -3.30
N GLY A 17 -8.43 3.00 -3.43
CA GLY A 17 -9.13 2.74 -4.69
C GLY A 17 -8.81 3.70 -5.84
N LYS A 18 -8.10 4.82 -5.59
CA LYS A 18 -7.78 5.85 -6.58
C LYS A 18 -6.30 6.04 -6.89
N ILE A 19 -5.40 5.50 -6.05
CA ILE A 19 -3.95 5.71 -6.17
C ILE A 19 -3.41 4.91 -7.37
N ASN A 20 -2.85 5.61 -8.35
CA ASN A 20 -2.12 4.97 -9.45
C ASN A 20 -0.63 4.73 -9.10
N PRO A 21 0.13 3.97 -9.91
CA PRO A 21 1.54 3.66 -9.62
C PRO A 21 2.43 4.90 -9.41
N ALA A 22 2.30 5.92 -10.27
CA ALA A 22 3.09 7.14 -10.17
C ALA A 22 2.77 7.93 -8.89
N GLN A 23 1.49 7.99 -8.51
CA GLN A 23 1.05 8.60 -7.25
C GLN A 23 1.59 7.84 -6.04
N LEU A 24 1.59 6.50 -6.06
CA LEU A 24 2.15 5.68 -4.99
C LEU A 24 3.62 6.00 -4.76
N GLN A 25 4.42 6.07 -5.84
CA GLN A 25 5.84 6.41 -5.76
C GLN A 25 6.05 7.81 -5.16
N VAL A 26 5.25 8.81 -5.58
CA VAL A 26 5.34 10.18 -5.07
C VAL A 26 5.04 10.24 -3.57
N ILE A 27 3.95 9.59 -3.14
CA ILE A 27 3.54 9.53 -1.72
C ILE A 27 4.62 8.83 -0.89
N ALA A 28 5.08 7.65 -1.31
CA ALA A 28 6.10 6.88 -0.60
C ALA A 28 7.42 7.65 -0.50
N ARG A 29 7.87 8.30 -1.59
CA ARG A 29 9.11 9.10 -1.57
C ARG A 29 9.01 10.26 -0.58
N GLN A 30 7.89 10.98 -0.58
CA GLN A 30 7.65 12.08 0.35
C GLN A 30 7.70 11.58 1.79
N LEU A 31 6.96 10.50 2.10
CA LEU A 31 6.97 9.87 3.42
C LEU A 31 8.41 9.48 3.84
N TYR A 32 9.17 8.84 2.96
CA TYR A 32 10.53 8.40 3.29
C TYR A 32 11.51 9.55 3.51
N ILE A 33 11.35 10.68 2.79
CA ILE A 33 12.13 11.91 3.07
C ILE A 33 11.80 12.45 4.47
N GLU A 34 10.52 12.45 4.85
CA GLU A 34 10.09 12.88 6.18
C GLU A 34 10.62 11.94 7.28
N MET A 35 10.58 10.63 7.04
CA MET A 35 11.16 9.62 7.94
C MET A 35 12.65 9.84 8.17
N LEU A 36 13.43 10.07 7.10
CA LEU A 36 14.86 10.37 7.20
C LEU A 36 15.12 11.64 8.00
N LYS A 37 14.35 12.71 7.73
CA LYS A 37 14.43 13.97 8.49
C LYS A 37 14.06 13.79 9.97
N ALA A 38 13.23 12.80 10.29
CA ALA A 38 12.86 12.44 11.66
C ALA A 38 13.85 11.45 12.32
N GLY A 39 14.89 11.01 11.62
CA GLY A 39 15.94 10.12 12.15
C GLY A 39 15.75 8.63 11.88
N TYR A 40 14.69 8.21 11.17
CA TYR A 40 14.54 6.83 10.71
C TYR A 40 15.46 6.59 9.51
N THR A 41 16.39 5.65 9.64
CA THR A 41 17.35 5.31 8.59
C THR A 41 16.91 4.13 7.73
N SER A 42 15.93 3.35 8.19
CA SER A 42 15.34 2.24 7.45
C SER A 42 13.84 2.08 7.75
N VAL A 43 13.12 1.45 6.82
CA VAL A 43 11.69 1.15 6.94
C VAL A 43 11.40 -0.29 6.53
N ALA A 44 10.53 -0.95 7.29
CA ALA A 44 9.87 -2.17 6.86
C ALA A 44 8.53 -1.79 6.21
N GLU A 45 8.46 -1.78 4.88
CA GLU A 45 7.23 -1.44 4.16
C GLU A 45 6.30 -2.64 4.15
N PHE A 46 5.24 -2.58 4.95
CA PHE A 46 4.17 -3.58 4.97
C PHE A 46 3.23 -3.36 3.77
N HIS A 47 3.58 -3.96 2.63
CA HIS A 47 3.01 -3.63 1.33
C HIS A 47 1.92 -4.61 0.90
N TYR A 48 0.66 -4.18 0.94
CA TYR A 48 -0.51 -4.99 0.57
C TYR A 48 -1.32 -4.45 -0.63
N VAL A 49 -0.86 -3.38 -1.29
CA VAL A 49 -1.54 -2.84 -2.49
C VAL A 49 -0.83 -3.38 -3.73
N HIS A 50 -1.43 -4.38 -4.39
CA HIS A 50 -0.77 -5.15 -5.45
C HIS A 50 -1.34 -4.87 -6.84
N HIS A 51 -2.66 -4.71 -6.93
CA HIS A 51 -3.39 -4.69 -8.20
C HIS A 51 -3.80 -3.29 -8.62
N ASP A 52 -4.26 -3.16 -9.86
CA ASP A 52 -4.72 -1.90 -10.40
C ASP A 52 -6.00 -1.39 -9.72
N VAL A 53 -6.48 -0.21 -10.13
CA VAL A 53 -7.68 0.41 -9.54
C VAL A 53 -8.95 -0.41 -9.73
N SER A 54 -8.98 -1.31 -10.73
CA SER A 54 -10.06 -2.26 -10.98
C SER A 54 -9.89 -3.59 -10.22
N GLY A 55 -8.76 -3.79 -9.54
CA GLY A 55 -8.42 -5.03 -8.86
C GLY A 55 -7.82 -6.09 -9.78
N GLN A 56 -7.40 -5.72 -10.99
CA GLN A 56 -6.74 -6.65 -11.91
C GLN A 56 -5.20 -6.60 -11.75
N PRO A 57 -4.50 -7.74 -11.93
CA PRO A 57 -3.05 -7.73 -11.96
C PRO A 57 -2.51 -6.82 -13.07
N TYR A 58 -1.50 -6.02 -12.72
CA TYR A 58 -0.68 -5.33 -13.73
C TYR A 58 0.06 -6.35 -14.63
N ALA A 59 0.50 -5.89 -15.80
CA ALA A 59 1.31 -6.71 -16.71
C ALA A 59 2.59 -7.23 -16.02
N ASP A 60 3.27 -6.36 -15.26
CA ASP A 60 4.24 -6.75 -14.24
C ASP A 60 3.52 -6.87 -12.89
N ARG A 61 3.41 -8.08 -12.34
CA ARG A 61 2.77 -8.32 -11.04
C ARG A 61 3.45 -7.58 -9.88
N THR A 62 4.69 -7.15 -10.07
CA THR A 62 5.46 -6.42 -9.07
C THR A 62 5.42 -4.91 -9.23
N GLU A 63 4.63 -4.37 -10.18
CA GLU A 63 4.58 -2.94 -10.54
C GLU A 63 4.58 -2.03 -9.30
N LEU A 64 3.64 -2.22 -8.38
CA LEU A 64 3.52 -1.35 -7.20
C LEU A 64 4.66 -1.56 -6.18
N SER A 65 5.15 -2.80 -6.04
CA SER A 65 6.33 -3.10 -5.21
C SER A 65 7.61 -2.44 -5.76
N ARG A 66 7.74 -2.37 -7.09
CA ARG A 66 8.85 -1.65 -7.74
C ARG A 66 8.75 -0.14 -7.50
N GLN A 67 7.55 0.43 -7.52
CA GLN A 67 7.36 1.84 -7.19
C GLN A 67 7.82 2.18 -5.76
N ILE A 68 7.53 1.30 -4.79
CA ILE A 68 8.05 1.43 -3.42
C ILE A 68 9.58 1.35 -3.38
N SER A 69 10.16 0.34 -4.02
CA SER A 69 11.62 0.18 -4.08
C SER A 69 12.31 1.39 -4.72
N GLN A 70 11.71 1.94 -5.78
CA GLN A 70 12.21 3.13 -6.44
C GLN A 70 12.07 4.38 -5.55
N ALA A 71 10.96 4.53 -4.84
CA ALA A 71 10.77 5.61 -3.89
C ALA A 71 11.82 5.59 -2.77
N ALA A 72 12.12 4.41 -2.22
CA ALA A 72 13.16 4.24 -1.20
C ALA A 72 14.56 4.54 -1.75
N THR A 73 14.86 4.05 -2.95
CA THR A 73 16.14 4.36 -3.63
C THR A 73 16.30 5.86 -3.86
N SER A 74 15.24 6.54 -4.28
CA SER A 74 15.27 7.98 -4.55
C SER A 74 15.31 8.86 -3.31
N SER A 75 14.77 8.40 -2.17
CA SER A 75 14.89 9.12 -0.88
C SER A 75 16.22 8.82 -0.17
N GLY A 76 16.80 7.65 -0.41
CA GLY A 76 18.00 7.17 0.27
C GLY A 76 17.72 6.42 1.58
N ILE A 77 16.47 6.05 1.87
CA ILE A 77 16.12 5.25 3.06
C ILE A 77 16.45 3.77 2.82
N GLY A 78 16.92 3.05 3.85
CA GLY A 78 17.02 1.59 3.80
C GLY A 78 15.63 0.96 3.73
N LEU A 79 15.45 -0.07 2.90
CA LEU A 79 14.15 -0.72 2.71
C LEU A 79 14.21 -2.22 2.98
N THR A 80 13.34 -2.67 3.88
CA THR A 80 12.88 -4.06 3.95
C THR A 80 11.46 -4.10 3.39
N LEU A 81 11.29 -4.60 2.17
CA LEU A 81 9.95 -4.75 1.59
C LEU A 81 9.29 -6.02 2.13
N VAL A 82 8.06 -5.91 2.63
CA VAL A 82 7.26 -7.03 3.15
C VAL A 82 5.98 -7.15 2.33
N PRO A 83 5.98 -7.87 1.20
CA PRO A 83 4.76 -8.13 0.41
C PRO A 83 3.78 -8.98 1.21
N VAL A 84 2.54 -8.52 1.31
CA VAL A 84 1.53 -9.13 2.18
C VAL A 84 0.66 -10.10 1.39
N LEU A 85 0.50 -11.31 1.91
CA LEU A 85 -0.56 -12.22 1.48
C LEU A 85 -1.90 -11.78 2.09
N TYR A 86 -2.86 -11.43 1.24
CA TYR A 86 -4.24 -11.12 1.62
C TYR A 86 -5.18 -11.95 0.75
N SER A 87 -6.17 -12.62 1.33
CA SER A 87 -7.04 -13.52 0.55
C SER A 87 -8.51 -13.52 0.97
N HIS A 88 -8.82 -13.02 2.17
CA HIS A 88 -10.16 -13.12 2.76
C HIS A 88 -10.53 -11.85 3.51
N SER A 89 -11.82 -11.54 3.58
CA SER A 89 -12.34 -10.37 4.31
C SER A 89 -12.48 -10.59 5.82
N GLY A 90 -12.51 -11.86 6.25
CA GLY A 90 -12.74 -12.27 7.63
C GLY A 90 -12.50 -13.76 7.86
N PHE A 91 -12.69 -14.19 9.11
CA PHE A 91 -12.53 -15.59 9.52
C PHE A 91 -13.44 -16.55 8.74
N GLY A 92 -12.99 -17.79 8.58
CA GLY A 92 -13.76 -18.82 7.86
C GLY A 92 -13.72 -18.69 6.34
N GLY A 93 -12.73 -17.97 5.79
CA GLY A 93 -12.55 -17.85 4.33
C GLY A 93 -13.56 -16.93 3.65
N GLN A 94 -14.08 -15.93 4.37
CA GLN A 94 -15.08 -15.01 3.82
C GLN A 94 -14.58 -14.31 2.56
N ALA A 95 -15.47 -14.22 1.57
CA ALA A 95 -15.18 -13.57 0.31
C ALA A 95 -14.78 -12.11 0.53
N PRO A 96 -13.74 -11.61 -0.16
CA PRO A 96 -13.33 -10.22 -0.14
C PRO A 96 -14.43 -9.25 -0.55
N ASN A 97 -14.45 -8.06 0.04
CA ASN A 97 -15.32 -6.98 -0.41
C ASN A 97 -14.64 -6.09 -1.46
N GLU A 98 -15.41 -5.19 -2.07
CA GLU A 98 -14.92 -4.31 -3.12
C GLU A 98 -13.73 -3.44 -2.69
N GLY A 99 -13.68 -3.00 -1.43
CA GLY A 99 -12.57 -2.20 -0.89
C GLY A 99 -11.25 -2.97 -0.76
N GLN A 100 -11.32 -4.30 -0.76
CA GLN A 100 -10.16 -5.20 -0.65
C GLN A 100 -9.64 -5.68 -2.00
N ARG A 101 -10.30 -5.36 -3.12
CA ARG A 101 -9.98 -5.87 -4.46
C ARG A 101 -8.54 -5.64 -4.91
N ARG A 102 -7.86 -4.63 -4.35
CA ARG A 102 -6.48 -4.30 -4.72
C ARG A 102 -5.43 -5.13 -3.99
N PHE A 103 -5.85 -5.96 -3.03
CA PHE A 103 -4.96 -6.67 -2.11
C PHE A 103 -4.82 -8.16 -2.44
N ILE A 104 -5.59 -8.69 -3.40
CA ILE A 104 -5.88 -10.13 -3.55
C ILE A 104 -5.49 -10.66 -4.92
#